data_AF-A0A8T1RZ35-F1
#
_entry.id   AF-A0A8T1RZ35-F1
#
_cell.length_a   1.000
_cell.length_b   1.000
_cell.length_c   1.000
_cell.angle_alpha   90.00
_cell.angle_beta   90.00
_cell.angle_gamma   90.00
#
_symmetry.space_group_name_H-M   'P 1'
#
loop_
_entity.id
_entity.type
_entity.pdbx_description
1 polymer ?
#
loop_
_entity_poly.entity_id
_entity_poly.type
_entity_poly.pdbx_seq_one_letter_code
_entity_poly.pdbx_strand_id
1 'polypeptide(L)'
;EPKECTESAQSRFSLVLHARYSGERSATNMAIIEAKLPSGYIPVKSSLRQLEKQRLVKRLEVQNDQVTLYLDQLTKEAASFTFSLEQDFPVKNLQPAPVRLYDYYETGEHTEAEYSAPCGSAPDVDTMENSH
;
A
#
# COMPACT_ATOMS: atom_id res chain seq x y z
N GLU A 1 22.60 -1.30 -3.42
CA GLU A 1 22.80 -2.02 -4.69
C GLU A 1 21.64 -1.69 -5.61
N PRO A 2 21.84 -1.42 -6.92
CA PRO A 2 20.73 -1.13 -7.81
C PRO A 2 20.03 -2.46 -8.12
N LYS A 3 18.76 -2.57 -7.72
CA LYS A 3 17.93 -3.73 -8.07
C LYS A 3 17.60 -3.61 -9.55
N GLU A 4 18.27 -4.37 -10.40
CA GLU A 4 17.89 -4.48 -11.81
C GLU A 4 16.46 -5.03 -11.88
N CYS A 5 15.54 -4.20 -12.37
CA CYS A 5 14.15 -4.54 -12.54
C CYS A 5 13.98 -5.41 -13.78
N THR A 6 14.00 -6.73 -13.63
CA THR A 6 13.53 -7.66 -14.66
C THR A 6 12.02 -7.49 -14.87
N GLU A 7 11.49 -7.75 -16.07
CA GLU A 7 10.04 -7.63 -16.36
C GLU A 7 9.16 -8.47 -15.39
N SER A 8 9.70 -9.58 -14.86
CA SER A 8 9.03 -10.39 -13.85
C SER A 8 8.97 -9.76 -12.46
N ALA A 9 9.87 -8.84 -12.13
CA ALA A 9 9.84 -8.06 -10.88
C ALA A 9 8.93 -6.82 -10.98
N GLN A 10 8.61 -6.38 -12.20
CA GLN A 10 7.69 -5.27 -12.46
C GLN A 10 6.22 -5.69 -12.27
N SER A 11 5.90 -6.97 -12.48
CA SER A 11 4.53 -7.47 -12.52
C SER A 11 3.91 -7.74 -11.16
N ARG A 12 4.68 -7.84 -10.06
CA ARG A 12 4.13 -8.17 -8.75
C ARG A 12 5.03 -7.74 -7.58
N PHE A 13 4.45 -7.17 -6.53
CA PHE A 13 5.15 -6.89 -5.28
C PHE A 13 4.24 -7.05 -4.06
N SER A 14 4.83 -7.10 -2.87
CA SER A 14 4.08 -7.14 -1.61
C SER A 14 4.19 -5.80 -0.89
N LEU A 15 3.05 -5.23 -0.53
CA LEU A 15 2.95 -4.07 0.33
C LEU A 15 2.89 -4.54 1.78
N VAL A 16 3.83 -4.06 2.61
CA VAL A 16 3.89 -4.34 4.05
C VAL A 16 3.63 -3.03 4.78
N LEU A 17 2.51 -2.95 5.48
CA LEU A 17 2.09 -1.79 6.26
C LEU A 17 2.38 -2.05 7.74
N HIS A 18 3.24 -1.24 8.33
CA HIS A 18 3.51 -1.27 9.77
C HIS A 18 2.73 -0.16 10.45
N ALA A 19 1.87 -0.52 11.41
CA ALA A 19 1.03 0.43 12.11
C ALA A 19 1.13 0.24 13.63
N ARG A 20 1.13 1.35 14.37
CA ARG A 20 1.00 1.39 15.82
C ARG A 20 0.31 2.68 16.22
N TYR A 21 -0.39 2.66 17.35
CA TYR A 21 -0.97 3.87 17.92
C TYR A 21 0.06 4.61 18.79
N SER A 22 0.20 5.92 18.58
CA SER A 22 1.15 6.76 19.31
C SER A 22 0.52 7.93 20.07
N GLY A 23 -0.81 8.06 20.12
CA GLY A 23 -1.50 9.14 20.84
C GLY A 23 -1.51 8.98 22.37
N GLU A 24 -2.29 9.74 23.11
CA GLU A 24 -2.24 9.70 24.59
C GLU A 24 -2.96 8.48 25.20
N ARG A 25 -3.93 7.90 24.49
CA ARG A 25 -4.70 6.75 24.97
C ARG A 25 -3.87 5.45 24.94
N SER A 26 -4.37 4.41 25.58
CA SER A 26 -3.75 3.07 25.53
C SER A 26 -3.90 2.40 24.15
N ALA A 27 -5.02 2.64 23.48
CA ALA A 27 -5.35 2.15 22.14
C ALA A 27 -6.33 3.10 21.44
N THR A 28 -6.47 2.94 20.12
CA THR A 28 -7.60 3.51 19.37
C THR A 28 -8.90 2.81 19.73
N ASN A 29 -10.02 3.38 19.28
CA ASN A 29 -11.23 2.60 19.06
C ASN A 29 -11.05 1.80 17.75
N MET A 30 -11.98 1.89 16.80
CA MET A 30 -11.78 1.36 15.45
C MET A 30 -10.79 2.24 14.68
N ALA A 31 -9.74 1.62 14.14
CA ALA A 31 -8.80 2.29 13.24
C ALA A 31 -9.05 1.86 11.80
N ILE A 32 -8.86 2.78 10.85
CA ILE A 32 -9.00 2.49 9.42
C ILE A 32 -7.67 2.76 8.73
N ILE A 33 -7.25 1.80 7.89
CA ILE A 33 -6.14 1.99 6.95
C ILE A 33 -6.73 2.02 5.55
N GLU A 34 -6.52 3.12 4.82
CA GLU A 34 -6.87 3.26 3.41
C GLU A 34 -5.57 3.26 2.60
N ALA A 35 -5.37 2.23 1.77
CA ALA A 35 -4.23 2.14 0.88
C ALA A 35 -4.70 2.31 -0.57
N LYS A 36 -4.39 3.46 -1.16
CA LYS A 36 -4.54 3.67 -2.61
C LYS A 36 -3.53 2.81 -3.34
N LEU A 37 -3.91 2.30 -4.50
CA LEU A 37 -3.07 1.47 -5.36
C LEU A 37 -2.43 2.33 -6.45
N PRO A 38 -1.16 2.10 -6.82
CA PRO A 38 -0.58 2.75 -7.97
C PRO A 38 -1.37 2.40 -9.24
N SER A 39 -1.47 3.36 -10.17
CA SER A 39 -2.20 3.14 -11.43
C SER A 39 -1.66 1.92 -12.17
N GLY A 40 -2.55 1.08 -12.71
CA GLY A 40 -2.17 -0.15 -13.40
C GLY A 40 -1.93 -1.36 -12.49
N TYR A 41 -2.08 -1.23 -11.16
CA TYR A 41 -1.99 -2.34 -10.23
C TYR A 41 -3.35 -2.71 -9.64
N ILE A 42 -3.53 -4.01 -9.43
CA ILE A 42 -4.68 -4.60 -8.75
C ILE A 42 -4.22 -5.47 -7.57
N PRO A 43 -5.04 -5.62 -6.53
CA PRO A 43 -4.66 -6.42 -5.39
C PRO A 43 -4.93 -7.89 -5.63
N VAL A 44 -4.02 -8.73 -5.13
CA VAL A 44 -4.10 -10.16 -5.36
C VAL A 44 -5.07 -10.78 -4.38
N LYS A 45 -6.21 -11.27 -4.89
CA LYS A 45 -7.34 -11.76 -4.10
C LYS A 45 -6.96 -12.80 -3.03
N SER A 46 -6.05 -13.72 -3.33
CA SER A 46 -5.61 -14.75 -2.37
C SER A 46 -4.83 -14.18 -1.19
N SER A 47 -4.06 -13.11 -1.41
CA SER A 47 -3.34 -12.41 -0.34
C SER A 47 -4.28 -11.60 0.55
N LEU A 48 -5.31 -10.96 -0.02
CA LEU A 48 -6.34 -10.26 0.74
C LEU A 48 -7.14 -11.21 1.64
N ARG A 49 -7.49 -12.40 1.14
CA ARG A 49 -8.16 -13.44 1.94
C ARG A 49 -7.31 -13.95 3.11
N GLN A 50 -5.98 -13.87 3.02
CA GLN A 50 -5.09 -14.20 4.13
C GLN A 50 -5.02 -13.04 5.12
N LEU A 51 -4.95 -11.81 4.61
CA LEU A 51 -4.96 -10.59 5.41
C LEU A 51 -6.24 -10.47 6.25
N GLU A 52 -7.40 -10.75 5.66
CA GLU A 52 -8.71 -10.72 6.33
C GLU A 52 -8.84 -11.73 7.48
N LYS A 53 -8.02 -12.79 7.49
CA LYS A 53 -8.00 -13.78 8.60
C LYS A 53 -7.18 -13.30 9.80
N GLN A 54 -6.43 -12.20 9.68
CA GLN A 54 -5.67 -11.68 10.81
C GLN A 54 -6.62 -11.19 11.90
N ARG A 55 -6.31 -11.52 13.16
CA ARG A 55 -7.17 -11.23 14.33
C ARG A 55 -7.58 -9.76 14.46
N LEU A 56 -6.72 -8.83 14.04
CA LEU A 56 -6.99 -7.39 14.15
C LEU A 56 -7.90 -6.84 13.04
N VAL A 57 -8.10 -7.58 11.94
CA VAL A 57 -8.86 -7.11 10.78
C VAL A 57 -10.33 -7.54 10.93
N LYS A 58 -11.22 -6.57 11.18
CA LYS A 58 -12.68 -6.81 11.21
C LYS A 58 -13.25 -7.05 9.83
N ARG A 59 -12.77 -6.27 8.88
CA ARG A 59 -13.28 -6.22 7.51
C ARG A 59 -12.22 -5.69 6.59
N LEU A 60 -12.22 -6.22 5.38
CA LEU A 60 -11.43 -5.71 4.27
C LEU A 60 -12.38 -5.35 3.13
N GLU A 61 -12.20 -4.17 2.56
CA GLU A 61 -12.92 -3.73 1.37
C GLU A 61 -11.95 -3.39 0.25
N VAL A 62 -12.37 -3.69 -0.97
CA VAL A 62 -11.67 -3.24 -2.18
C VAL A 62 -12.67 -2.47 -3.01
N GLN A 63 -12.38 -1.20 -3.26
CA GLN A 63 -13.21 -0.34 -4.10
C GLN A 63 -12.32 0.43 -5.05
N ASN A 64 -12.60 0.30 -6.36
CA ASN A 64 -11.81 0.90 -7.44
C ASN A 64 -10.32 0.53 -7.33
N ASP A 65 -9.50 1.51 -6.94
CA ASP A 65 -8.05 1.49 -6.79
C ASP A 65 -7.64 1.61 -5.30
N GLN A 66 -8.48 1.17 -4.37
CA GLN A 66 -8.22 1.30 -2.94
C GLN A 66 -8.53 0.01 -2.18
N VAL A 67 -7.64 -0.36 -1.27
CA VAL A 67 -7.86 -1.38 -0.25
C VAL A 67 -8.07 -0.69 1.09
N THR A 68 -9.21 -0.94 1.72
CA THR A 68 -9.56 -0.39 3.04
C THR A 68 -9.58 -1.51 4.09
N LEU A 69 -8.79 -1.35 5.15
CA LEU A 69 -8.76 -2.25 6.30
C LEU A 69 -9.48 -1.60 7.48
N TYR A 70 -10.48 -2.28 8.02
CA TYR A 70 -11.15 -1.90 9.26
C TYR A 70 -10.56 -2.74 10.38
N LEU A 71 -9.90 -2.07 11.33
CA LEU A 71 -9.21 -2.74 12.43
C LEU A 71 -10.02 -2.65 13.72
N ASP A 72 -9.99 -3.71 14.53
CA ASP A 72 -10.58 -3.73 15.87
C ASP A 72 -10.14 -2.53 16.70
N GLN A 73 -8.81 -2.40 16.81
CA GLN A 73 -8.07 -1.33 17.46
C GLN A 73 -6.59 -1.44 17.10
N LEU A 74 -5.86 -0.33 17.26
CA LEU A 74 -4.41 -0.28 17.30
C LEU A 74 -3.95 0.10 18.70
N THR A 75 -2.98 -0.63 19.22
CA THR A 75 -2.37 -0.35 20.52
C THR A 75 -0.97 0.25 20.32
N LYS A 76 -0.22 0.44 21.42
CA LYS A 76 1.19 0.82 21.36
C LYS A 76 2.09 -0.22 20.69
N GLU A 77 1.61 -1.46 20.58
CA GLU A 77 2.33 -2.56 19.92
C GLU A 77 2.22 -2.42 18.40
N ALA A 78 3.32 -2.67 17.70
CA ALA A 78 3.34 -2.63 16.24
C ALA A 78 2.64 -3.85 15.64
N ALA A 79 1.67 -3.59 14.76
CA ALA A 79 1.02 -4.58 13.91
C ALA A 79 1.50 -4.44 12.46
N SER A 80 1.48 -5.55 11.72
CA SER A 80 1.91 -5.58 10.32
C SER A 80 0.85 -6.21 9.43
N PHE A 81 0.48 -5.51 8.37
CA PHE A 81 -0.55 -5.90 7.42
C PHE A 81 0.08 -6.05 6.04
N THR A 82 0.00 -7.23 5.46
CA THR A 82 0.67 -7.54 4.20
C THR A 82 -0.31 -8.06 3.17
N PHE A 83 -0.26 -7.50 1.97
CA PHE A 83 -0.93 -8.04 0.79
C PHE A 83 -0.09 -7.79 -0.45
N SER A 84 -0.35 -8.58 -1.50
CA SER A 84 0.35 -8.45 -2.77
C SER A 84 -0.46 -7.66 -3.78
N LEU A 85 0.25 -6.92 -4.61
CA LEU A 85 -0.23 -6.22 -5.78
C LEU A 85 0.37 -6.86 -7.03
N GLU A 86 -0.43 -6.96 -8.08
CA GLU A 86 0.03 -7.38 -9.40
C GLU A 86 -0.37 -6.35 -10.46
N GLN A 87 0.46 -6.20 -11.48
CA GLN A 87 0.23 -5.26 -12.56
C GLN A 87 -0.82 -5.85 -13.51
N ASP A 88 -1.91 -5.12 -13.71
CA ASP A 88 -2.99 -5.45 -14.64
C ASP A 88 -2.66 -4.93 -16.05
N PHE A 89 -2.12 -3.71 -16.13
CA PHE A 89 -1.66 -3.10 -17.37
C PHE A 89 -0.43 -2.22 -17.16
N PRO A 90 0.46 -2.10 -18.16
CA PRO A 90 1.66 -1.28 -18.05
C PRO A 90 1.31 0.21 -17.93
N VAL A 91 1.98 0.88 -17.00
CA VAL A 91 1.87 2.34 -16.80
C VAL A 91 3.29 2.91 -16.70
N LYS A 92 3.56 3.96 -17.48
CA LYS A 92 4.82 4.71 -17.40
C LYS A 92 4.72 5.82 -16.36
N ASN A 93 5.85 6.21 -15.78
CA ASN A 93 5.95 7.31 -14.81
C ASN A 93 5.03 7.15 -13.60
N LEU A 94 5.02 5.94 -13.02
CA LEU A 94 4.23 5.59 -11.83
C LEU A 94 4.48 6.60 -10.71
N GLN A 95 3.40 7.23 -10.25
CA GLN A 95 3.42 8.12 -9.10
C GLN A 95 3.36 7.30 -7.79
N PRO A 96 3.92 7.83 -6.69
CA PRO A 96 3.67 7.27 -5.36
C PRO A 96 2.18 7.23 -5.05
N ALA A 97 1.73 6.18 -4.35
CA ALA A 97 0.36 6.02 -3.91
C ALA A 97 0.25 6.31 -2.41
N PRO A 98 -0.76 7.07 -1.95
CA PRO A 98 -0.93 7.39 -0.55
C PRO A 98 -1.51 6.23 0.26
N VAL A 99 -1.17 6.20 1.54
CA VAL A 99 -1.74 5.35 2.57
C VAL A 99 -2.11 6.23 3.74
N ARG A 100 -3.37 6.17 4.15
CA ARG A 100 -3.89 6.91 5.29
C ARG A 100 -4.21 5.96 6.43
N LEU A 101 -3.85 6.33 7.65
CA LEU A 101 -4.25 5.65 8.87
C LEU A 101 -4.92 6.66 9.80
N TYR A 102 -6.10 6.34 10.33
CA TYR A 102 -6.84 7.23 11.23
C TYR A 102 -7.71 6.46 12.23
N ASP A 103 -7.97 7.07 13.39
CA ASP A 103 -9.01 6.61 14.31
C ASP A 103 -10.37 7.11 13.79
N TYR A 104 -11.31 6.18 13.57
CA TYR A 104 -12.60 6.49 12.99
C TYR A 104 -13.45 7.46 13.84
N TYR A 105 -13.25 7.47 15.15
CA TYR A 105 -14.04 8.28 16.08
C TYR A 105 -13.32 9.57 16.51
N GLU A 106 -12.01 9.67 16.31
CA GLU A 106 -11.21 10.84 16.69
C GLU A 106 -10.67 11.54 15.44
N THR A 107 -11.46 12.49 14.91
CA THR A 107 -11.19 13.19 13.64
C THR A 107 -9.82 13.89 13.55
N GLY A 108 -9.19 14.20 14.68
CA GLY A 108 -7.85 14.79 14.73
C GLY A 108 -6.70 13.78 14.69
N GLU A 109 -6.93 12.49 14.92
CA GLU A 109 -5.89 11.48 15.03
C GLU A 109 -5.72 10.71 13.71
N HIS A 110 -4.82 11.19 12.86
CA HIS A 110 -4.49 10.53 11.60
C HIS A 110 -3.02 10.73 11.21
N THR A 111 -2.57 9.90 10.27
CA THR A 111 -1.28 10.03 9.59
C THR A 111 -1.42 9.57 8.14
N GLU A 112 -0.53 10.08 7.29
CA GLU A 112 -0.46 9.73 5.88
C GLU A 112 0.99 9.44 5.50
N ALA A 113 1.17 8.47 4.61
CA ALA A 113 2.45 8.11 4.04
C ALA A 113 2.26 7.76 2.57
N GLU A 114 3.33 7.74 1.79
CA GLU A 114 3.29 7.32 0.39
C GLU A 114 4.20 6.11 0.18
N TYR A 115 3.87 5.30 -0.82
CA TYR A 115 4.71 4.19 -1.27
C TYR A 115 4.77 4.14 -2.79
N SER A 116 5.91 3.71 -3.31
CA SER A 116 6.13 3.52 -4.73
C SER A 116 6.25 2.04 -5.07
N ALA A 117 5.77 1.66 -6.25
CA ALA A 117 6.11 0.36 -6.81
C ALA A 117 7.65 0.24 -6.89
N PRO A 118 8.22 -0.93 -6.57
CA PRO A 118 9.67 -1.11 -6.50
C PRO A 118 10.38 -0.90 -7.85
N CYS A 119 9.62 -0.92 -8.96
CA CYS A 119 10.08 -0.65 -10.30
C CYS A 119 9.13 0.37 -10.95
N GLY A 120 9.33 1.66 -10.67
CA GLY A 120 8.82 2.71 -11.56
C GLY A 120 9.56 2.56 -12.89
N SER A 121 8.84 2.47 -14.01
CA SER A 121 9.46 2.41 -15.34
C SER A 121 10.61 3.43 -15.41
N ALA A 122 11.81 2.97 -15.75
CA ALA A 122 12.91 3.87 -16.07
C ALA A 122 12.43 4.90 -17.09
N PRO A 123 12.89 6.17 -17.03
CA PRO A 123 12.60 7.12 -18.10
C PRO A 123 13.05 6.49 -19.41
N ASP A 124 12.18 6.50 -20.43
CA ASP A 124 12.52 6.06 -21.78
C ASP A 124 13.81 6.79 -22.21
N VAL A 125 14.93 6.08 -22.28
CA VAL A 125 16.14 6.57 -22.95
C VAL A 125 15.87 6.47 -24.45
N ASP A 126 15.04 7.38 -24.95
CA ASP A 126 14.88 7.61 -26.39
C ASP A 126 14.88 9.10 -26.69
N THR A 127 15.84 9.81 -26.09
CA THR A 127 16.22 11.16 -26.52
C THR A 127 17.68 11.45 -26.18
N MET A 128 18.61 10.75 -26.83
CA MET A 128 19.96 11.31 -27.05
C MET A 128 20.41 11.02 -28.48
N GLU A 129 20.19 12.04 -29.30
CA GLU A 129 21.09 12.51 -30.37
C GLU A 129 21.57 11.53 -31.43
N ASN A 130 20.87 11.60 -32.57
CA ASN A 130 21.50 11.69 -33.87
C ASN A 130 22.66 12.71 -33.86
N SER A 131 23.90 12.23 -33.69
CA SER A 131 25.15 12.96 -34.01
C SER A 131 26.34 12.00 -34.09
N HIS A 132 26.53 11.37 -35.26
CA HIS A 132 27.77 11.39 -36.07
C HIS A 132 27.52 10.70 -37.41
#